data_AF-A0A2M7NEQ7-F1
#
_entry.id   AF-A0A2M7NEQ7-F1
#
_cell.length_a   1.000
_cell.length_b   1.000
_cell.length_c   1.000
_cell.angle_alpha   90.00
_cell.angle_beta   90.00
_cell.angle_gamma   90.00
#
_symmetry.space_group_name_H-M   'P 1'
#
loop_
_entity.id
_entity.type
_entity.pdbx_description
1 polymer ?
#
loop_
_entity_poly.entity_id
_entity_poly.type
_entity_poly.pdbx_seq_one_letter_code
_entity_poly.pdbx_strand_id
1 'polypeptide(L)'
;MLKPKRTIDGIIALGTGFLGMTTSFDATTNPMQDNNHRYVAAIWASTSLAFFYVAWYPSEIALFRFLMIALFIGGIVRAIALINYRPTPVIIFGILLELIPNTLMLWMHTKLINEGSL
;
A
#
# COMPACT_ATOMS: atom_id res chain seq x y z
N MET A 1 -18.31 -1.83 12.79
CA MET A 1 -17.34 -2.96 12.83
C MET A 1 -16.27 -2.81 11.73
N LEU A 2 -15.51 -1.70 11.71
CA LEU A 2 -14.57 -1.32 10.63
C LEU A 2 -13.08 -1.43 11.00
N LYS A 3 -12.77 -1.61 12.30
CA LYS A 3 -11.41 -1.68 12.83
C LYS A 3 -10.49 -2.71 12.15
N PRO A 4 -10.90 -3.98 11.94
CA PRO A 4 -9.95 -4.99 11.46
C PRO A 4 -9.49 -4.76 10.01
N LYS A 5 -10.30 -4.12 9.16
CA LYS A 5 -9.97 -3.97 7.74
C LYS A 5 -8.88 -2.94 7.50
N ARG A 6 -8.96 -1.78 8.16
CA ARG A 6 -8.00 -0.68 8.00
C ARG A 6 -6.62 -1.01 8.60
N THR A 7 -6.60 -1.87 9.62
CA THR A 7 -5.36 -2.40 10.21
C THR A 7 -4.59 -3.29 9.23
N ILE A 8 -5.28 -4.04 8.37
CA ILE A 8 -4.63 -4.91 7.37
C ILE A 8 -3.87 -4.06 6.34
N ASP A 9 -4.47 -2.96 5.87
CA ASP A 9 -3.84 -2.05 4.90
C ASP A 9 -2.55 -1.42 5.47
N GLY A 10 -2.57 -1.05 6.76
CA GLY A 10 -1.40 -0.58 7.47
C GLY A 10 -0.30 -1.63 7.59
N ILE A 11 -0.64 -2.89 7.87
CA ILE A 11 0.32 -4.00 7.90
C ILE A 11 0.95 -4.22 6.51
N ILE A 12 0.17 -4.12 5.44
CA ILE A 12 0.65 -4.27 4.06
C ILE A 12 1.66 -3.17 3.72
N ALA A 13 1.32 -1.90 3.98
CA ALA A 13 2.20 -0.77 3.73
C ALA A 13 3.51 -0.86 4.56
N LEU A 14 3.39 -1.24 5.83
CA LEU A 14 4.55 -1.40 6.72
C LEU A 14 5.46 -2.53 6.24
N GLY A 15 4.90 -3.71 5.99
CA GLY A 15 5.67 -4.90 5.58
C GLY A 15 6.37 -4.71 4.25
N THR A 16 5.66 -4.19 3.24
CA THR A 16 6.24 -3.95 1.91
C THR A 16 7.30 -2.85 1.91
N GLY A 17 7.08 -1.75 2.65
CA GLY A 17 8.08 -0.69 2.80
C GLY A 17 9.30 -1.14 3.61
N PHE A 18 9.11 -1.93 4.67
CA PHE A 18 10.20 -2.51 5.46
C PHE A 18 11.08 -3.46 4.65
N LEU A 19 10.48 -4.32 3.83
CA LEU A 19 11.24 -5.20 2.93
C LEU A 19 12.07 -4.40 1.92
N GLY A 20 11.52 -3.33 1.36
CA GLY A 20 12.24 -2.47 0.41
C GLY A 20 13.43 -1.73 1.02
N MET A 21 13.33 -1.26 2.27
CA MET A 21 14.44 -0.56 2.93
C MET A 21 15.55 -1.52 3.41
N THR A 22 15.18 -2.76 3.76
CA THR A 22 16.12 -3.74 4.36
C THR A 22 16.72 -4.72 3.37
N THR A 23 16.29 -4.71 2.10
CA THR A 23 16.86 -5.61 1.09
C THR A 23 18.37 -5.43 0.97
N SER A 24 19.09 -6.53 0.76
CA SER A 24 20.55 -6.51 0.62
C SER A 24 20.96 -5.64 -0.57
N PHE A 25 22.00 -4.83 -0.39
CA PHE A 25 22.55 -4.03 -1.47
C PHE A 25 23.11 -4.94 -2.56
N ASP A 26 22.68 -4.72 -3.80
CA ASP A 26 23.26 -5.35 -4.98
C ASP A 26 24.37 -4.45 -5.52
N ALA A 27 25.62 -4.92 -5.42
CA ALA A 27 26.81 -4.20 -5.85
C ALA A 27 26.84 -3.89 -7.37
N THR A 28 25.98 -4.53 -8.17
CA THR A 28 25.82 -4.24 -9.59
C THR A 28 24.93 -3.03 -9.87
N THR A 29 24.25 -2.50 -8.84
CA THR A 29 23.34 -1.35 -8.93
C THR A 29 24.08 -0.06 -8.59
N ASN A 30 23.73 1.05 -9.26
CA ASN A 30 24.25 2.36 -8.90
C ASN A 30 23.86 2.70 -7.44
N PRO A 31 24.81 3.09 -6.56
CA PRO A 31 24.51 3.42 -5.16
C PRO A 31 23.45 4.52 -4.98
N MET A 32 23.39 5.50 -5.87
CA MET A 32 22.36 6.54 -5.85
C MET A 32 20.96 5.97 -6.14
N GLN A 33 20.87 5.01 -7.07
CA GLN A 33 19.61 4.36 -7.41
C GLN A 33 19.11 3.47 -6.27
N ASP A 34 20.01 2.72 -5.62
CA ASP A 34 19.67 1.94 -4.42
C ASP A 34 19.20 2.85 -3.26
N ASN A 35 19.92 3.94 -2.99
CA ASN A 35 19.53 4.91 -1.97
C ASN A 35 18.14 5.52 -2.24
N ASN A 36 17.85 5.89 -3.49
CA ASN A 36 16.53 6.40 -3.88
C ASN A 36 15.43 5.34 -3.69
N HIS A 37 15.70 4.07 -4.00
CA HIS A 37 14.76 2.98 -3.79
C HIS A 37 14.42 2.81 -2.30
N ARG A 38 15.44 2.78 -1.43
CA ARG A 38 15.25 2.66 0.03
C ARG A 38 14.52 3.86 0.62
N TYR A 39 14.78 5.06 0.12
CA TYR A 39 14.09 6.28 0.54
C TYR A 39 12.59 6.21 0.24
N VAL A 40 12.21 5.80 -0.98
CA VAL A 40 10.80 5.60 -1.35
C VAL A 40 10.16 4.49 -0.53
N ALA A 41 10.88 3.39 -0.27
CA ALA A 41 10.39 2.31 0.59
C ALA A 41 10.15 2.78 2.03
N ALA A 42 10.99 3.68 2.57
CA ALA A 42 10.79 4.28 3.88
C ALA A 42 9.57 5.21 3.95
N ILE A 43 9.32 6.00 2.91
CA ILE A 43 8.08 6.79 2.79
C ILE A 43 6.86 5.87 2.76
N TRP A 44 6.96 4.76 2.04
CA TRP A 44 5.87 3.78 1.98
C TRP A 44 5.59 3.13 3.34
N ALA A 45 6.66 2.75 4.06
CA ALA A 45 6.55 2.23 5.41
C ALA A 45 5.96 3.26 6.38
N SER A 46 6.36 4.53 6.31
CA SER A 46 5.83 5.57 7.20
C SER A 46 4.35 5.90 6.89
N THR A 47 3.92 5.74 5.64
CA THR A 47 2.50 5.87 5.24
C THR A 47 1.60 4.87 5.97
N SER A 48 2.14 3.74 6.45
CA SER A 48 1.38 2.80 7.31
C SER A 48 0.84 3.43 8.60
N LEU A 49 1.52 4.46 9.15
CA LEU A 49 1.05 5.17 10.33
C LEU A 49 -0.29 5.87 10.07
N ALA A 50 -0.48 6.41 8.87
CA ALA A 50 -1.73 7.04 8.47
C ALA A 50 -2.88 6.00 8.37
N PHE A 51 -2.57 4.78 7.93
CA PHE A 51 -3.53 3.67 7.93
C PHE A 51 -3.96 3.26 9.34
N PHE A 52 -3.01 3.17 10.27
CA PHE A 52 -3.34 2.95 11.66
C PHE A 52 -4.19 4.10 12.20
N TYR A 53 -3.81 5.36 11.96
CA TYR A 53 -4.60 6.52 12.40
C TYR A 53 -6.07 6.43 11.94
N VAL A 54 -6.34 6.22 10.64
CA VAL A 54 -7.74 6.10 10.15
C VAL A 54 -8.45 4.83 10.63
N ALA A 55 -7.73 3.81 11.11
CA ALA A 55 -8.32 2.67 11.80
C ALA A 55 -8.89 3.04 13.18
N TRP A 56 -8.22 3.95 13.90
CA TRP A 56 -8.66 4.47 15.19
C TRP A 56 -9.65 5.65 15.09
N TYR A 57 -9.63 6.39 13.99
CA TYR A 57 -10.48 7.58 13.77
C TYR A 57 -11.36 7.41 12.52
N PRO A 58 -12.54 6.74 12.63
CA PRO A 58 -13.35 6.43 11.46
C PRO A 58 -14.04 7.59 10.77
N SER A 59 -14.11 8.75 11.44
CA SER A 59 -14.58 10.01 10.88
C SER A 59 -13.71 10.53 9.72
N GLU A 60 -12.47 10.06 9.61
CA GLU A 60 -11.49 10.49 8.62
C GLU A 60 -11.70 9.84 7.25
N ILE A 61 -12.90 10.01 6.70
CA ILE A 61 -13.34 9.40 5.45
C ILE A 61 -12.48 9.84 4.26
N ALA A 62 -12.16 11.13 4.18
CA ALA A 62 -11.36 11.68 3.08
C ALA A 62 -9.94 11.12 3.08
N LEU A 63 -9.29 11.10 4.25
CA LEU A 63 -7.95 10.54 4.40
C LEU A 63 -7.93 9.05 4.09
N PHE A 64 -8.91 8.28 4.59
CA PHE A 64 -9.01 6.86 4.29
C PHE A 64 -9.12 6.61 2.77
N ARG A 65 -9.99 7.34 2.06
CA ARG A 65 -10.14 7.20 0.60
C ARG A 65 -8.86 7.60 -0.15
N PHE A 66 -8.20 8.68 0.27
CA PHE A 66 -6.93 9.11 -0.31
C PHE A 66 -5.87 8.00 -0.19
N LEU A 67 -5.72 7.41 1.00
CA LEU A 67 -4.77 6.34 1.27
C LEU A 67 -5.08 5.08 0.44
N MET A 68 -6.36 4.73 0.27
CA MET A 68 -6.76 3.61 -0.60
C MET A 68 -6.40 3.81 -2.07
N ILE A 69 -6.61 5.03 -2.58
CA ILE A 69 -6.23 5.38 -3.95
C ILE A 69 -4.69 5.32 -4.11
N ALA A 70 -3.94 5.81 -3.13
CA ALA A 70 -2.48 5.75 -3.15
C ALA A 70 -1.95 4.31 -3.20
N LEU A 71 -2.49 3.40 -2.37
CA LEU A 71 -2.16 1.98 -2.41
C LEU A 71 -2.48 1.35 -3.78
N PHE A 72 -3.66 1.66 -4.32
CA PHE A 72 -4.09 1.15 -5.62
C PHE A 72 -3.16 1.60 -6.75
N ILE A 73 -2.78 2.88 -6.78
CA ILE A 73 -1.79 3.41 -7.73
C ILE A 73 -0.44 2.69 -7.57
N GLY A 74 -0.01 2.44 -6.33
CA GLY A 74 1.19 1.65 -6.03
C GLY A 74 1.14 0.26 -6.68
N GLY A 75 0.02 -0.45 -6.54
CA GLY A 75 -0.22 -1.75 -7.18
C GLY A 75 -0.16 -1.70 -8.71
N ILE A 76 -0.71 -0.65 -9.34
CA ILE A 76 -0.62 -0.45 -10.80
C ILE A 76 0.82 -0.27 -11.22
N VAL A 77 1.55 0.63 -10.56
CA VAL A 77 2.96 0.92 -10.90
C VAL A 77 3.81 -0.35 -10.72
N ARG A 78 3.56 -1.13 -9.65
CA ARG A 78 4.24 -2.40 -9.39
C ARG A 78 3.90 -3.46 -10.45
N ALA A 79 2.65 -3.51 -10.92
CA ALA A 79 2.25 -4.40 -12.01
C ALA A 79 2.92 -4.02 -13.34
N ILE A 80 2.96 -2.74 -13.68
CA ILE A 80 3.66 -2.23 -14.87
C ILE A 80 5.17 -2.56 -14.77
N ALA A 81 5.76 -2.43 -13.59
CA ALA A 81 7.18 -2.69 -13.38
C ALA A 81 7.60 -4.14 -13.71
N LEU A 82 6.66 -5.10 -13.70
CA LEU A 82 6.92 -6.50 -14.09
C LEU A 82 7.41 -6.66 -15.54
N ILE A 83 7.26 -5.66 -16.41
CA ILE A 83 7.88 -5.69 -17.76
C ILE A 83 9.41 -5.73 -17.69
N ASN A 84 10.00 -5.30 -16.58
CA ASN A 84 11.45 -5.14 -16.42
C ASN A 84 12.12 -6.30 -15.68
N TYR A 85 11.35 -7.16 -14.99
CA TYR A 85 11.92 -8.26 -14.20
C TYR A 85 10.96 -9.43 -14.03
N ARG A 86 11.49 -10.63 -13.78
CA ARG A 86 10.67 -11.83 -13.63
C ARG A 86 9.79 -11.74 -12.37
N PRO A 87 8.48 -11.99 -12.48
CA PRO A 87 7.59 -11.94 -11.33
C PRO A 87 7.90 -13.09 -10.36
N THR A 88 8.05 -12.76 -9.08
CA THR A 88 8.13 -13.76 -8.00
C THR A 88 6.74 -13.91 -7.34
N PRO A 89 6.44 -15.06 -6.70
CA PRO A 89 5.17 -15.24 -6.01
C PRO A 89 4.87 -14.14 -4.98
N VAL A 90 5.90 -13.66 -4.28
CA VAL A 90 5.78 -12.58 -3.28
C VAL A 90 5.39 -11.25 -3.94
N ILE A 91 5.99 -10.91 -5.08
CA ILE A 91 5.67 -9.67 -5.80
C ILE A 91 4.25 -9.75 -6.37
N ILE A 92 3.87 -10.88 -6.97
CA ILE A 92 2.50 -11.10 -7.47
C ILE A 92 1.51 -10.94 -6.32
N PHE A 93 1.77 -11.57 -5.17
CA PHE A 93 0.91 -11.48 -4.00
C PHE A 93 0.78 -10.04 -3.50
N GLY A 94 1.89 -9.28 -3.43
CA GLY A 94 1.86 -7.86 -3.09
C GLY A 94 1.01 -7.02 -4.03
N ILE A 95 1.14 -7.23 -5.35
CA ILE A 95 0.29 -6.56 -6.36
C ILE A 95 -1.19 -6.87 -6.12
N LEU A 96 -1.53 -8.14 -5.90
CA LEU A 96 -2.91 -8.54 -5.67
C LEU A 96 -3.50 -7.91 -4.39
N LEU A 97 -2.70 -7.81 -3.32
CA LEU A 97 -3.07 -7.14 -2.08
C LEU A 97 -3.21 -5.61 -2.24
N GLU A 98 -2.44 -4.99 -3.11
CA GLU A 98 -2.53 -3.55 -3.41
C GLU A 98 -3.73 -3.24 -4.34
N LEU A 99 -4.16 -4.17 -5.19
CA LEU A 99 -5.23 -3.92 -6.17
C LEU A 99 -6.62 -4.39 -5.71
N ILE A 100 -6.75 -5.63 -5.24
CA ILE A 100 -8.05 -6.27 -5.00
C ILE A 100 -8.73 -5.73 -3.73
N PRO A 101 -8.12 -5.81 -2.53
CA PRO A 101 -8.73 -5.30 -1.31
C PRO A 101 -9.10 -3.82 -1.40
N ASN A 102 -8.22 -3.00 -1.98
CA ASN A 102 -8.41 -1.55 -2.04
C ASN A 102 -9.56 -1.15 -2.97
N THR A 103 -9.69 -1.83 -4.11
CA THR A 103 -10.83 -1.64 -5.02
C THR A 103 -12.14 -2.05 -4.34
N LEU A 104 -12.14 -3.22 -3.68
CA LEU A 104 -13.32 -3.71 -2.97
C LEU A 104 -13.71 -2.78 -1.82
N MET A 105 -12.73 -2.29 -1.06
CA MET A 105 -12.94 -1.37 0.06
C MET A 105 -13.46 -0.02 -0.41
N LEU A 106 -12.90 0.55 -1.49
CA LEU A 106 -13.41 1.80 -2.09
C LEU A 106 -14.85 1.64 -2.58
N TRP A 107 -15.17 0.52 -3.21
CA TRP A 107 -16.54 0.22 -3.66
C TRP A 107 -17.50 0.10 -2.48
N MET A 108 -17.16 -0.69 -1.44
CA MET A 108 -17.96 -0.84 -0.24
C MET A 108 -18.16 0.50 0.47
N HIS A 109 -17.11 1.31 0.58
CA HIS A 109 -17.16 2.61 1.24
C HIS A 109 -18.05 3.60 0.47
N THR A 110 -18.00 3.58 -0.85
CA THR A 110 -18.87 4.40 -1.70
C THR A 110 -20.33 3.98 -1.55
N LYS A 111 -20.59 2.67 -1.57
CA LYS A 111 -21.94 2.11 -1.37
C LYS A 111 -22.54 2.53 -0.03
N LEU A 112 -21.81 2.33 1.06
CA LEU A 112 -22.27 2.63 2.42
C LEU A 112 -22.54 4.13 2.64
N ILE A 113 -21.75 5.03 2.03
CA ILE A 113 -22.00 6.48 2.03
C ILE A 113 -23.32 6.78 1.33
N ASN A 114 -23.53 6.23 0.14
CA ASN A 114 -24.74 6.48 -0.65
C ASN A 114 -26.01 5.94 0.02
N GLU A 115 -25.87 4.89 0.85
CA GLU A 115 -26.95 4.32 1.67
C GLU A 115 -27.17 5.08 3.00
N GLY A 116 -26.36 6.11 3.31
CA GLY A 116 -26.48 6.88 4.55
C GLY A 116 -26.14 6.10 5.83
N SER A 117 -25.40 4.99 5.69
CA SER A 117 -25.11 4.03 6.77
C SER A 117 -23.70 4.16 7.36
N LEU A 118 -22.96 5.18 6.92
CA LEU A 118 -21.57 5.48 7.28
C LEU A 118 -21.43 6.79 8.05
#